data_AF-Q5I2X4-F1
#
_entry.id   AF-Q5I2X4-F1
#
_cell.length_a   1.000
_cell.length_b   1.000
_cell.length_c   1.000
_cell.angle_alpha   90.00
_cell.angle_beta   90.00
_cell.angle_gamma   90.00
#
_symmetry.space_group_name_H-M   'P 1'
#
loop_
_entity.id
_entity.type
_entity.pdbx_description
1 polymer ?
#
loop_
_entity_poly.entity_id
_entity_poly.type
_entity_poly.pdbx_seq_one_letter_code
_entity_poly.pdbx_strand_id
1 'polypeptide(L)' 'QITNSQCVTSTLTNCNLRNSQVDTTTCTNSQYDGIYITTSTTTGSRIS' A
#
# COMPACT_ATOMS: atom_id res chain seq x y z
N GLN A 1 2.09 -4.50 7.96
CA GLN A 1 1.96 -5.94 7.66
C GLN A 1 1.54 -6.09 6.20
N ILE A 2 2.03 -7.11 5.50
CA ILE A 2 1.66 -7.39 4.10
C ILE A 2 1.06 -8.79 4.07
N THR A 3 -0.19 -8.93 3.64
CA THR A 3 -0.91 -10.21 3.60
C THR A 3 -1.54 -10.40 2.23
N ASN A 4 -1.23 -11.50 1.54
CA ASN A 4 -1.72 -11.83 0.20
C ASN A 4 -1.67 -10.61 -0.76
N SER A 5 -0.59 -9.84 -0.68
CA SER A 5 -0.44 -8.58 -1.39
C SER A 5 0.91 -8.56 -2.11
N GLN A 6 0.98 -7.84 -3.21
CA GLN A 6 2.23 -7.60 -3.92
C GLN A 6 2.67 -6.15 -3.72
N CYS A 7 3.97 -5.96 -3.54
CA CYS A 7 4.59 -4.66 -3.32
C CYS A 7 5.85 -4.59 -4.18
N VAL A 8 5.82 -3.79 -5.24
CA VAL A 8 6.89 -3.65 -6.23
C VAL A 8 7.40 -2.20 -6.19
N THR A 9 8.71 -2.03 -6.11
CA THR A 9 9.39 -0.71 -6.17
C THR A 9 8.77 0.35 -5.25
N SER A 10 8.23 -0.05 -4.10
CA SER A 10 7.43 0.80 -3.22
C SER A 10 8.08 0.94 -1.84
N THR A 11 7.88 2.10 -1.21
CA THR A 11 8.37 2.37 0.15
C THR A 11 7.20 2.34 1.11
N LEU A 12 7.26 1.47 2.13
CA LEU A 12 6.19 1.30 3.11
C LEU A 12 6.70 1.62 4.52
N THR A 13 6.16 2.67 5.14
CA THR A 13 6.46 3.06 6.51
C THR A 13 5.19 2.99 7.35
N ASN A 14 5.13 2.08 8.32
CA ASN A 14 3.95 1.83 9.15
C ASN A 14 2.66 1.57 8.33
N CYS A 15 2.76 0.77 7.27
CA CYS A 15 1.62 0.46 6.40
C CYS A 15 1.08 -0.97 6.56
N ASN A 16 -0.22 -1.12 6.29
CA ASN A 16 -0.88 -2.42 6.24
C ASN A 16 -1.50 -2.67 4.87
N LEU A 17 -1.09 -3.76 4.21
CA LEU A 17 -1.57 -4.18 2.90
C LEU A 17 -2.26 -5.53 3.03
N ARG A 18 -3.52 -5.61 2.59
CA ARG A 18 -4.29 -6.85 2.51
C ARG A 18 -4.87 -7.00 1.11
N ASN A 19 -4.70 -8.16 0.48
CA ASN A 19 -5.23 -8.47 -0.86
C ASN A 19 -4.98 -7.38 -1.92
N SER A 20 -3.86 -6.65 -1.83
CA SER A 20 -3.60 -5.46 -2.65
C SER A 20 -2.37 -5.62 -3.55
N GLN A 21 -2.36 -4.95 -4.69
CA GLN A 21 -1.18 -4.77 -5.54
C GLN A 21 -0.72 -3.32 -5.47
N VAL A 22 0.55 -3.12 -5.11
CA VAL A 22 1.16 -1.81 -4.88
C VAL A 22 2.42 -1.71 -5.71
N ASP A 23 2.47 -0.75 -6.63
CA ASP A 23 3.63 -0.50 -7.50
C ASP A 23 4.10 0.96 -7.40
N THR A 24 5.41 1.19 -7.33
CA THR A 24 6.03 2.52 -7.40
C THR A 24 5.35 3.53 -6.47
N THR A 25 4.99 3.11 -5.26
CA THR A 25 4.13 3.88 -4.34
C THR A 25 4.85 4.12 -3.02
N THR A 26 4.68 5.31 -2.45
CA THR A 26 5.12 5.64 -1.09
C THR A 26 3.92 5.62 -0.15
N CYS A 27 3.98 4.74 0.85
CA CYS A 27 2.94 4.57 1.85
C CYS A 27 3.50 4.95 3.22
N THR A 28 2.84 5.87 3.93
CA THR A 28 3.18 6.25 5.30
C THR A 28 1.94 6.22 6.20
N ASN A 29 1.94 5.38 7.24
CA ASN A 29 0.84 5.30 8.21
C ASN A 29 -0.54 5.04 7.57
N SER A 30 -0.59 4.21 6.52
CA SER A 30 -1.81 3.97 5.73
C SER A 30 -2.21 2.49 5.67
N GLN A 31 -3.45 2.21 5.26
CA GLN A 31 -4.01 0.87 5.09
C GLN A 31 -4.63 0.70 3.71
N TYR A 32 -4.26 -0.36 3.00
CA TYR A 32 -4.81 -0.75 1.70
C TYR A 32 -5.46 -2.13 1.81
N ASP A 33 -6.71 -2.27 1.35
CA ASP A 33 -7.45 -3.55 1.40
C ASP A 33 -8.17 -3.81 0.07
N GLY A 34 -7.67 -4.75 -0.74
CA GLY A 34 -8.33 -5.17 -1.99
C GLY A 34 -8.09 -4.28 -3.21
N ILE A 35 -7.06 -3.43 -3.21
CA ILE A 35 -6.86 -2.41 -4.25
C ILE A 35 -5.65 -2.69 -5.16
N TYR A 36 -5.66 -2.06 -6.34
CA TYR A 36 -4.49 -1.85 -7.17
C TYR A 36 -4.09 -0.37 -7.13
N ILE A 37 -2.88 -0.06 -6.69
CA ILE A 37 -2.37 1.32 -6.60
C ILE A 37 -0.97 1.39 -7.23
N THR A 38 -0.77 2.42 -8.06
CA THR A 38 0.49 2.67 -8.77
C THR A 38 0.89 4.14 -8.65
N THR A 39 2.19 4.43 -8.66
CA THR A 39 2.77 5.79 -8.80
C THR A 39 2.12 6.81 -7.86
N SER A 40 1.95 6.45 -6.59
CA SER A 40 1.17 7.23 -5.63
C SER A 40 1.95 7.55 -4.36
N THR A 41 1.51 8.57 -3.62
CA THR A 41 1.96 8.82 -2.24
C THR A 41 0.74 8.91 -1.34
N THR A 42 0.69 8.12 -0.27
CA THR A 42 -0.41 8.16 0.70
C THR A 42 0.14 8.34 2.10
N THR A 43 -0.53 9.20 2.88
CA THR A 43 -0.19 9.45 4.27
C THR A 43 -1.46 9.40 5.13
N GLY A 44 -1.47 8.60 6.20
CA GLY A 44 -2.59 8.57 7.15
C GLY A 44 -3.92 8.12 6.55
N SER A 45 -3.89 7.39 5.43
CA SER A 45 -5.08 7.12 4.62
C SER A 45 -5.54 5.67 4.76
N ARG A 46 -6.84 5.43 4.62
CA ARG A 46 -7.40 4.09 4.49
C ARG A 46 -8.12 3.98 3.14
N ILE A 47 -7.70 3.03 2.33
CA ILE A 47 -8.14 2.86 0.94
C ILE A 47 -8.58 1.40 0.77
N SER A 48 -9.78 1.20 0.23
CA SER A 48 -10.41 -0.12 -0.02
C SER A 48 -11.27 -0.05 -1.26
#